data_AF-A0A921K8I9-F1
#
_entry.id   AF-A0A921K8I9-F1
#
_cell.length_a   1.000
_cell.length_b   1.000
_cell.length_c   1.000
_cell.angle_alpha   90.00
_cell.angle_beta   90.00
_cell.angle_gamma   90.00
#
_symmetry.space_group_name_H-M   'P 1'
#
loop_
_entity.id
_entity.type
_entity.pdbx_description
1 polymer ?
#
loop_
_entity_poly.entity_id
_entity_poly.type
_entity_poly.pdbx_seq_one_letter_code
_entity_poly.pdbx_strand_id
1 'polypeptide(L)' 'AGVNAFNPDQAQDYVDAGADFVNVGADVALLARATEQLAAKWTTVDTATTSY' A
#
# COMPACT_ATOMS: atom_id res chain seq x y z
N ALA A 1 4.71 -7.42 -20.83
CA ALA A 1 4.95 -8.10 -19.52
C ALA A 1 4.36 -7.20 -18.42
N GLY A 2 3.83 -7.75 -17.32
CA GLY A 2 3.19 -6.94 -16.28
C GLY A 2 4.13 -6.53 -15.16
N VAL A 3 3.94 -5.33 -14.60
CA VAL A 3 4.69 -4.81 -13.43
C VAL A 3 3.75 -4.44 -12.29
N ASN A 4 4.27 -4.48 -11.06
CA ASN A 4 3.55 -4.02 -9.86
C ASN A 4 4.15 -2.67 -9.42
N ALA A 5 3.30 -1.67 -9.18
CA ALA A 5 3.70 -0.37 -8.67
C ALA A 5 2.66 0.17 -7.69
N PHE A 6 2.94 0.05 -6.39
CA PHE A 6 2.03 0.53 -5.33
C PHE A 6 2.24 2.02 -4.99
N ASN A 7 3.32 2.62 -5.49
CA ASN A 7 3.52 4.07 -5.47
C ASN A 7 2.88 4.68 -6.74
N PRO A 8 1.98 5.67 -6.62
CA PRO A 8 1.33 6.30 -7.77
C PRO A 8 2.30 6.92 -8.79
N ASP A 9 3.37 7.57 -8.33
CA ASP A 9 4.36 8.22 -9.21
C ASP A 9 5.11 7.16 -10.02
N GLN A 10 5.51 6.06 -9.37
CA GLN A 10 6.15 4.92 -10.03
C GLN A 10 5.20 4.23 -11.02
N ALA A 11 3.92 4.10 -10.69
CA ALA A 11 2.93 3.52 -11.59
C ALA A 11 2.80 4.37 -12.86
N GLN A 12 2.80 5.70 -12.71
CA GLN A 12 2.79 6.63 -13.84
C GLN A 12 4.06 6.50 -14.68
N ASP A 13 5.24 6.44 -14.06
CA ASP A 13 6.51 6.23 -14.78
C ASP A 13 6.47 4.97 -15.65
N TYR A 14 5.87 3.88 -15.16
CA TYR A 14 5.72 2.64 -15.93
C TYR A 14 4.71 2.75 -17.07
N VAL A 15 3.62 3.49 -16.87
CA VAL A 15 2.66 3.80 -17.96
C VAL A 15 3.35 4.61 -19.05
N ASP A 16 4.09 5.65 -18.68
CA ASP A 16 4.80 6.53 -19.62
C ASP A 16 5.93 5.78 -20.35
N ALA A 17 6.56 4.79 -19.69
CA ALA A 17 7.54 3.90 -20.29
C ALA A 17 6.92 2.82 -21.21
N GLY A 18 5.59 2.76 -21.34
CA GLY A 18 4.89 1.85 -22.25
C GLY A 18 4.61 0.46 -21.69
N ALA A 19 4.45 0.32 -20.37
CA ALA A 19 4.05 -0.95 -19.77
C ALA A 19 2.64 -1.38 -20.26
N ASP A 20 2.53 -2.62 -20.74
CA ASP A 20 1.25 -3.18 -21.21
C ASP A 20 0.21 -3.34 -20.08
N PHE A 21 0.70 -3.51 -18.85
CA PHE A 21 -0.12 -3.72 -17.66
C PHE A 21 0.64 -3.28 -16.41
N VAL A 22 -0.02 -2.45 -15.59
CA VAL A 22 0.49 -1.99 -14.30
C VAL A 22 -0.52 -2.32 -13.21
N ASN A 23 -0.15 -3.20 -12.29
CA ASN A 23 -0.94 -3.46 -11.09
C ASN A 23 -0.61 -2.41 -10.01
N VAL A 24 -1.60 -1.62 -9.62
CA VAL A 24 -1.44 -0.48 -8.71
C VAL A 24 -1.85 -0.76 -7.26
N GLY A 25 -2.36 -1.96 -6.98
CA GLY A 25 -2.87 -2.31 -5.66
C GLY A 25 -2.83 -3.81 -5.38
N ALA A 26 -2.96 -4.15 -4.10
CA ALA A 26 -3.15 -5.52 -3.65
C ALA A 26 -4.25 -5.55 -2.61
N ASP A 27 -5.13 -6.54 -2.67
CA ASP A 27 -6.23 -6.74 -1.73
C ASP A 27 -5.76 -6.80 -0.28
N VAL A 28 -4.69 -7.55 0.00
CA VAL A 28 -4.08 -7.66 1.33
C VAL A 28 -3.53 -6.32 1.82
N ALA A 29 -2.99 -5.48 0.91
CA ALA A 29 -2.49 -4.16 1.26
C ALA A 29 -3.64 -3.21 1.59
N LEU A 30 -4.70 -3.21 0.78
CA LEU A 30 -5.91 -2.44 1.03
C LEU A 30 -6.56 -2.84 2.36
N LEU A 31 -6.69 -4.15 2.60
CA LEU A 31 -7.25 -4.69 3.83
C LEU A 31 -6.43 -4.26 5.05
N ALA A 32 -5.11 -4.45 5.03
CA ALA A 32 -4.24 -4.07 6.15
C ALA A 32 -4.29 -2.56 6.45
N ARG A 33 -4.19 -1.71 5.42
CA ARG A 33 -4.22 -0.25 5.62
C ARG A 33 -5.58 0.22 6.13
N ALA A 34 -6.68 -0.37 5.64
CA ALA A 34 -8.03 -0.02 6.10
C ALA A 34 -8.27 -0.47 7.55
N THR A 35 -7.79 -1.65 7.94
CA THR A 35 -7.93 -2.14 9.32
C THR A 35 -7.05 -1.38 10.29
N GLU A 36 -5.83 -1.00 9.90
CA GLU A 36 -4.96 -0.11 10.68
C GLU A 36 -5.63 1.26 10.94
N GLN A 37 -6.22 1.87 9.92
CA GLN A 37 -6.96 3.14 10.07
C GLN A 37 -8.19 2.99 10.98
N LEU A 38 -8.93 1.89 10.83
CA LEU A 38 -10.07 1.61 11.70
C LEU A 38 -9.63 1.45 13.16
N ALA A 39 -8.56 0.71 13.41
CA ALA A 39 -8.02 0.53 14.76
C ALA A 39 -7.54 1.86 15.36
N ALA A 40 -6.82 2.67 14.59
CA ALA A 40 -6.33 3.98 15.02
C ALA A 40 -7.48 4.94 15.41
N LYS A 41 -8.64 4.83 14.74
CA LYS A 41 -9.82 5.64 15.07
C LYS A 41 -10.43 5.30 16.42
N TRP A 42 -10.37 4.04 16.85
CA TRP A 42 -11.10 3.55 18.03
C TRP A 42 -10.20 3.13 19.20
N THR A 43 -8.89 3.16 19.01
CA THR A 43 -7.92 2.79 20.04
C THR A 43 -6.93 3.93 20.27
N THR A 44 -6.41 4.04 21.48
CA THR A 44 -5.36 5.01 21.84
C THR A 44 -3.99 4.35 21.88
N VAL A 45 -3.76 3.32 21.06
CA VAL A 45 -2.53 2.52 21.14
C VAL A 45 -1.34 3.39 20.71
N ASP A 46 -0.66 3.94 21.72
CA ASP A 46 0.74 4.32 21.61
C ASP A 46 1.51 3.01 21.56
N THR A 47 2.02 2.66 20.38
CA THR A 47 2.76 1.42 20.17
C THR A 47 4.08 1.54 20.94
N ALA A 48 4.04 1.22 22.23
CA ALA A 48 5.24 1.07 23.04
C ALA A 48 6.12 0.03 22.34
N THR A 49 7.28 0.49 21.88
CA THR A 49 8.31 -0.33 21.26
C THR A 49 8.71 -1.43 22.25
N THR A 50 8.12 -2.62 22.12
CA THR A 50 8.64 -3.81 22.78
C THR A 50 9.85 -4.26 21.99
N SER A 51 11.02 -3.80 22.42
CA SER A 51 12.31 -4.35 22.02
C SER A 51 12.36 -5.81 22.46
N TYR A 52 12.39 -6.73 21.51
CA TYR A 52 12.89 -8.10 21.72
C TYR A 52 14.28 -8.21 21.12
#